data_AF-A0A521X2J0-F1
#
_entry.id   AF-A0A521X2J0-F1
#
_cell.length_a   1.000
_cell.length_b   1.000
_cell.length_c   1.000
_cell.angle_alpha   90.00
_cell.angle_beta   90.00
_cell.angle_gamma   90.00
#
_symmetry.space_group_name_H-M   'P 1'
#
loop_
_entity.id
_entity.type
_entity.pdbx_description
1 polymer ?
#
loop_
_entity_poly.entity_id
_entity_poly.type
_entity_poly.pdbx_seq_one_letter_code
_entity_poly.pdbx_strand_id
1 'polypeptide(L)'
;MNYSAPQFIAGLTGVALLAGCAIMPEPITQVEQKTSLDADKQVIFAKQEAITAPLTVYEAMARALKYNLNHRVKMMEHAVADGQSDLAKFSLLPDLIASAGYKGRDNYNASNSKNAVTGAQQLQSSTSQDRSRKVYDFTFSWNVLDFGVSYFQAKQDANRVLVAEESRRKTAQLLMQDVRTAFWRMAGSQQLEGEIDKILGSARQALKDAQNIESERLAAPLAILQYQKDLLEIIRKLEELSETLRLAKTELASLLGVSPSQKFQLKLPENSALQTPEFSLPIDKMEEMALQLRPELREEIYNNRITTEETHKAILRLLPGIEFKTGYNFDSNSYLLNNNWLELSGLISNNLMELVSAPARFDQIDAQEKLGDTRRLSVYMAVLTQVHLSYQQFLVAQQQYKRTQELDGITQKISKHISNDTENDAKTGLERIRATTNALMSRLQLLETYASIQSSLGRVYVSLGLDPLPAFIENYDIKTLASSIEAVDKNWQAGRFPSSTKPEEEKLSAVDSSVIKKN
;
A
#
# COMPACT_ATOMS: atom_id res chain seq x y z
N MET A 1 4.20 -49.39 68.47
CA MET A 1 3.17 -48.45 67.99
C MET A 1 3.79 -47.55 66.95
N ASN A 2 3.41 -47.83 65.69
CA ASN A 2 3.46 -47.05 64.44
C ASN A 2 4.43 -45.86 64.32
N TYR A 3 5.48 -46.06 63.51
CA TYR A 3 6.16 -44.99 62.79
C TYR A 3 5.37 -44.66 61.51
N SER A 4 5.00 -43.39 61.34
CA SER A 4 4.30 -42.86 60.16
C SER A 4 5.27 -42.19 59.19
N ALA A 5 5.26 -42.64 57.93
CA ALA A 5 5.77 -41.91 56.76
C ALA A 5 4.93 -40.62 56.53
N PRO A 6 5.46 -39.55 55.90
CA PRO A 6 5.57 -39.52 54.43
C PRO A 6 6.77 -38.75 53.85
N GLN A 7 7.32 -39.27 52.76
CA GLN A 7 8.08 -38.54 51.74
C GLN A 7 7.43 -38.83 50.38
N PHE A 8 7.56 -37.88 49.44
CA PHE A 8 7.09 -37.89 48.04
C PHE A 8 5.65 -37.41 47.77
N ILE A 9 5.38 -36.10 47.95
CA ILE A 9 4.34 -35.39 47.16
C ILE A 9 4.88 -34.10 46.51
N ALA A 10 6.07 -33.61 46.86
CA ALA A 10 6.58 -32.32 46.35
C ALA A 10 7.17 -32.34 44.91
N GLY A 11 7.13 -33.47 44.20
CA GLY A 11 7.75 -33.61 42.87
C GLY A 11 6.82 -33.36 41.67
N LEU A 12 5.49 -33.38 41.85
CA LEU A 12 4.55 -33.34 40.72
C LEU A 12 3.97 -31.96 40.42
N THR A 13 4.07 -30.99 41.33
CA THR A 13 3.53 -29.63 41.14
C THR A 13 4.45 -28.70 40.35
N GLY A 14 5.73 -29.04 40.17
CA GLY A 14 6.70 -28.22 39.43
C GLY A 14 6.62 -28.34 37.90
N VAL A 15 6.13 -29.47 37.37
CA VAL A 15 6.08 -29.72 35.91
C VAL A 15 4.85 -29.06 35.26
N ALA A 16 3.76 -28.89 36.01
CA ALA A 16 2.54 -28.25 35.49
C ALA A 16 2.66 -26.73 35.28
N LEU A 17 3.64 -26.06 35.93
CA LEU A 17 3.86 -24.61 35.81
C LEU A 17 4.81 -24.21 34.67
N LEU A 18 5.49 -25.16 34.02
CA LEU A 18 6.38 -24.92 32.87
C LEU A 18 5.75 -25.27 31.51
N ALA A 19 4.52 -25.82 31.49
CA ALA A 19 3.79 -26.13 30.26
C ALA A 19 2.91 -24.97 29.75
N GLY A 20 3.04 -23.78 30.35
CA GLY A 20 2.29 -22.58 29.94
C GLY A 20 3.05 -21.77 28.90
N CYS A 21 2.36 -21.47 27.79
CA CYS A 21 2.79 -20.64 26.65
C CYS A 21 3.43 -21.39 25.45
N ALA A 22 2.91 -22.57 25.09
CA ALA A 22 2.87 -22.89 23.67
C ALA A 22 1.71 -22.10 23.04
N ILE A 23 2.01 -20.93 22.46
CA ILE A 23 1.03 -20.17 21.66
C ILE A 23 0.87 -20.93 20.35
N MET A 24 -0.05 -21.89 20.33
CA MET A 24 -0.42 -22.57 19.09
C MET A 24 -1.34 -21.65 18.28
N PRO A 25 -1.07 -21.43 16.98
CA PRO A 25 -1.94 -20.62 16.15
C PRO A 25 -3.30 -21.30 16.01
N GLU A 26 -4.36 -20.63 16.46
CA GLU A 26 -5.73 -21.08 16.27
C GLU A 26 -6.18 -20.78 14.83
N PRO A 27 -6.61 -21.78 14.05
CA PRO A 27 -7.11 -21.54 12.70
C PRO A 27 -8.44 -20.79 12.74
N ILE A 28 -8.64 -19.89 11.78
CA ILE A 28 -9.89 -19.12 11.63
C ILE A 28 -11.08 -20.09 11.50
N THR A 29 -12.11 -19.88 12.32
CA THR A 29 -13.32 -20.70 12.27
C THR A 29 -14.27 -20.23 11.16
N GLN A 30 -15.13 -21.12 10.66
CA GLN A 30 -16.13 -20.73 9.64
C GLN A 30 -17.10 -19.63 10.15
N VAL A 31 -17.38 -19.60 11.44
CA VAL A 31 -18.27 -18.61 12.06
C VAL A 31 -17.60 -17.25 12.12
N GLU A 32 -16.34 -17.21 12.56
CA GLU A 32 -15.51 -16.00 12.58
C GLU A 32 -15.35 -15.43 11.17
N GLN A 33 -15.05 -16.30 10.19
CA GLN A 33 -14.94 -15.89 8.79
C GLN A 33 -16.24 -15.27 8.27
N LYS A 34 -17.40 -15.90 8.49
CA LYS A 34 -18.70 -15.34 8.05
C LYS A 34 -19.01 -14.00 8.71
N THR A 35 -18.75 -13.90 10.01
CA THR A 35 -19.00 -12.67 10.79
C THR A 35 -18.13 -11.52 10.28
N SER A 36 -16.84 -11.79 10.01
CA SER A 36 -15.95 -10.82 9.38
C SER A 36 -16.46 -10.40 8.00
N LEU A 37 -16.80 -11.36 7.13
CA LEU A 37 -17.26 -11.07 5.77
C LEU A 37 -18.54 -10.22 5.74
N ASP A 38 -19.46 -10.43 6.68
CA ASP A 38 -20.70 -9.64 6.74
C ASP A 38 -20.46 -8.24 7.30
N ALA A 39 -19.54 -8.07 8.26
CA ALA A 39 -19.09 -6.76 8.71
C ALA A 39 -18.35 -6.00 7.59
N ASP A 40 -17.46 -6.68 6.86
CA ASP A 40 -16.67 -6.11 5.76
C ASP A 40 -17.57 -5.58 4.64
N LYS A 41 -18.61 -6.34 4.26
CA LYS A 41 -19.60 -5.89 3.26
C LYS A 41 -20.26 -4.57 3.65
N GLN A 42 -20.60 -4.39 4.93
CA GLN A 42 -21.24 -3.14 5.40
C GLN A 42 -20.26 -1.97 5.31
N VAL A 43 -18.99 -2.18 5.69
CA VAL A 43 -17.98 -1.11 5.72
C VAL A 43 -17.53 -0.67 4.33
N ILE A 44 -17.36 -1.61 3.38
CA ILE A 44 -16.85 -1.32 2.04
C ILE A 44 -17.79 -0.35 1.28
N PHE A 45 -19.11 -0.50 1.44
CA PHE A 45 -20.10 0.23 0.64
C PHE A 45 -20.77 1.43 1.34
N ALA A 46 -20.64 1.59 2.67
CA ALA A 46 -21.42 2.58 3.42
C ALA A 46 -20.99 4.05 3.26
N LYS A 47 -19.80 4.36 2.69
CA LYS A 47 -19.23 5.72 2.70
C LYS A 47 -18.74 6.24 1.34
N GLN A 48 -19.27 5.72 0.24
CA GLN A 48 -18.86 6.14 -1.10
C GLN A 48 -19.81 7.20 -1.68
N GLU A 49 -19.24 8.24 -2.29
CA GLU A 49 -20.01 9.19 -3.08
C GLU A 49 -20.60 8.47 -4.32
N ALA A 50 -21.91 8.63 -4.52
CA ALA A 50 -22.62 8.01 -5.63
C ALA A 50 -22.21 8.64 -6.98
N ILE A 51 -22.12 7.81 -8.02
CA ILE A 51 -21.86 8.29 -9.38
C ILE A 51 -23.19 8.76 -9.98
N THR A 52 -23.42 10.07 -9.97
CA THR A 52 -24.67 10.69 -10.46
C THR A 52 -24.54 11.31 -11.86
N ALA A 53 -23.31 11.52 -12.34
CA ALA A 53 -23.01 12.11 -13.63
C ALA A 53 -21.97 11.27 -14.41
N PRO A 54 -21.90 11.40 -15.75
CA PRO A 54 -20.88 10.75 -16.55
C PRO A 54 -19.46 11.16 -16.11
N LEU A 55 -18.57 10.19 -15.91
CA LEU A 55 -17.24 10.40 -15.35
C LEU A 55 -16.20 10.73 -16.43
N THR A 56 -15.42 11.78 -16.23
CA THR A 56 -14.17 12.02 -16.97
C THR A 56 -13.04 11.11 -16.48
N VAL A 57 -11.94 11.04 -17.25
CA VAL A 57 -10.75 10.25 -16.86
C VAL A 57 -10.15 10.73 -15.53
N TYR A 58 -10.13 12.04 -15.30
CA TYR A 58 -9.56 12.62 -14.08
C TYR A 58 -10.48 12.44 -12.86
N GLU A 59 -11.80 12.48 -13.04
CA GLU A 59 -12.75 12.12 -11.97
C GLU A 59 -12.65 10.63 -11.62
N ALA A 60 -12.47 9.76 -12.61
CA ALA A 60 -12.21 8.34 -12.40
C ALA A 60 -10.92 8.14 -11.57
N MET A 61 -9.83 8.82 -11.93
CA MET A 61 -8.56 8.81 -11.20
C MET A 61 -8.70 9.31 -9.75
N ALA A 62 -9.35 10.46 -9.56
CA ALA A 62 -9.62 11.03 -8.25
C ALA A 62 -10.43 10.08 -7.37
N ARG A 63 -11.46 9.46 -7.93
CA ARG A 63 -12.32 8.51 -7.24
C ARG A 63 -11.57 7.22 -6.87
N ALA A 64 -10.69 6.75 -7.75
CA ALA A 64 -9.82 5.62 -7.45
C ALA A 64 -8.86 5.94 -6.28
N LEU A 65 -8.17 7.09 -6.28
CA LEU A 65 -7.31 7.47 -5.15
C LEU A 65 -8.08 7.57 -3.83
N LYS A 66 -9.32 8.07 -3.87
CA LYS A 66 -10.14 8.26 -2.67
C LYS A 66 -10.71 6.96 -2.11
N TYR A 67 -11.13 6.02 -2.96
CA TYR A 67 -11.91 4.85 -2.54
C TYR A 67 -11.28 3.49 -2.81
N ASN A 68 -10.19 3.42 -3.58
CA ASN A 68 -9.52 2.15 -3.84
C ASN A 68 -8.95 1.57 -2.53
N LEU A 69 -9.31 0.32 -2.22
CA LEU A 69 -8.95 -0.32 -0.96
C LEU A 69 -7.44 -0.57 -0.84
N ASN A 70 -6.75 -0.91 -1.93
CA ASN A 70 -5.30 -1.14 -1.89
C ASN A 70 -4.56 0.16 -1.59
N HIS A 71 -4.96 1.27 -2.22
CA HIS A 71 -4.41 2.59 -1.89
C HIS A 71 -4.71 2.97 -0.43
N ARG A 72 -5.94 2.73 0.05
CA ARG A 72 -6.32 2.98 1.45
C ARG A 72 -5.49 2.16 2.44
N VAL A 73 -5.17 0.90 2.14
CA VAL A 73 -4.27 0.10 2.97
C VAL A 73 -2.91 0.79 3.11
N LYS A 74 -2.32 1.27 2.01
CA LYS A 74 -1.04 2.00 2.06
C LYS A 74 -1.12 3.32 2.83
N MET A 75 -2.23 4.05 2.72
CA MET A 75 -2.48 5.22 3.57
C MET A 75 -2.50 4.86 5.06
N MET A 76 -3.13 3.74 5.42
CA MET A 76 -3.21 3.28 6.82
C MET A 76 -1.87 2.74 7.33
N GLU A 77 -1.11 2.01 6.51
CA GLU A 77 0.25 1.58 6.84
C GLU A 77 1.16 2.78 7.11
N HIS A 78 1.08 3.83 6.29
CA HIS A 78 1.79 5.09 6.54
C HIS A 78 1.36 5.74 7.86
N ALA A 79 0.06 5.85 8.14
CA ALA A 79 -0.43 6.43 9.40
C ALA A 79 0.00 5.60 10.64
N VAL A 80 0.07 4.27 10.53
CA VAL A 80 0.59 3.41 11.58
C VAL A 80 2.09 3.63 11.79
N ALA A 81 2.86 3.72 10.71
CA ALA A 81 4.30 4.02 10.79
C ALA A 81 4.55 5.40 11.43
N ASP A 82 3.74 6.40 11.07
CA ASP A 82 3.81 7.76 11.63
C ASP A 82 3.53 7.76 13.13
N GLY A 83 2.44 7.10 13.56
CA GLY A 83 2.12 6.92 14.98
C GLY A 83 3.19 6.13 15.76
N GLN A 84 3.86 5.16 15.14
CA GLN A 84 5.00 4.47 15.74
C GLN A 84 6.21 5.39 15.90
N SER A 85 6.48 6.26 14.91
CA SER A 85 7.54 7.26 15.00
C SER A 85 7.26 8.28 16.10
N ASP A 86 6.01 8.71 16.27
CA ASP A 86 5.61 9.58 17.37
C ASP A 86 5.76 8.91 18.73
N LEU A 87 5.38 7.64 18.84
CA LEU A 87 5.58 6.88 20.08
C LEU A 87 7.07 6.77 20.43
N ALA A 88 7.93 6.56 19.44
CA ALA A 88 9.38 6.45 19.64
C ALA A 88 10.01 7.73 20.23
N LYS A 89 9.39 8.91 20.02
CA LYS A 89 9.83 10.18 20.64
C LYS A 89 9.62 10.17 22.16
N PHE A 90 8.55 9.53 22.66
CA PHE A 90 8.31 9.42 24.09
C PHE A 90 9.31 8.50 24.79
N SER A 91 9.83 7.49 24.09
CA SER A 91 10.91 6.62 24.59
C SER A 91 12.25 7.36 24.81
N LEU A 92 12.36 8.63 24.38
CA LEU A 92 13.52 9.47 24.65
C LEU A 92 13.42 10.22 25.99
N LEU A 93 12.23 10.23 26.61
CA LEU A 93 12.03 10.92 27.86
C LEU A 93 12.53 10.06 29.04
N PRO A 94 13.02 10.70 30.12
CA PRO A 94 13.26 10.00 31.37
C PRO A 94 11.97 9.39 31.95
N ASP A 95 12.13 8.31 32.69
CA ASP A 95 11.01 7.64 33.35
C ASP A 95 10.62 8.39 34.62
N LEU A 96 9.30 8.48 34.85
CA LEU A 96 8.71 9.05 36.04
C LEU A 96 7.70 8.06 36.62
N ILE A 97 8.07 7.41 37.72
CA ILE A 97 7.35 6.28 38.27
C ILE A 97 6.85 6.64 39.67
N ALA A 98 5.55 6.46 39.91
CA ALA A 98 4.96 6.50 41.24
C ALA A 98 4.64 5.07 41.67
N SER A 99 5.30 4.59 42.71
CA SER A 99 5.12 3.24 43.23
C SER A 99 4.41 3.27 44.58
N ALA A 100 3.52 2.30 44.79
CA ALA A 100 2.87 2.06 46.07
C ALA A 100 2.86 0.55 46.31
N GLY A 101 3.33 0.13 47.47
CA GLY A 101 3.52 -1.29 47.75
C GLY A 101 3.35 -1.66 49.21
N TYR A 102 3.16 -2.95 49.44
CA TYR A 102 3.15 -3.56 50.76
C TYR A 102 4.18 -4.68 50.79
N LYS A 103 5.12 -4.60 51.74
CA LYS A 103 6.15 -5.61 51.96
C LYS A 103 5.79 -6.38 53.23
N GLY A 104 5.64 -7.70 53.12
CA GLY A 104 5.33 -8.61 54.21
C GLY A 104 6.34 -9.74 54.31
N ARG A 105 6.72 -10.14 55.52
CA ARG A 105 7.56 -11.31 55.80
C ARG A 105 6.91 -12.22 56.82
N ASP A 106 7.03 -13.51 56.60
CA ASP A 106 6.65 -14.57 57.53
C ASP A 106 7.55 -14.57 58.78
N ASN A 107 8.82 -14.21 58.64
CA ASN A 107 9.79 -14.06 59.72
C ASN A 107 10.22 -12.61 59.98
N TYR A 108 10.75 -12.35 61.18
CA TYR A 108 11.39 -11.07 61.47
C TYR A 108 12.71 -10.94 60.70
N ASN A 109 13.00 -9.75 60.17
CA ASN A 109 14.32 -9.43 59.63
C ASN A 109 15.32 -9.18 60.77
N ALA A 110 15.62 -10.21 61.54
CA ALA A 110 16.47 -10.12 62.71
C ALA A 110 17.94 -10.32 62.34
N SER A 111 18.81 -9.48 62.87
CA SER A 111 20.27 -9.57 62.75
C SER A 111 20.93 -9.49 64.12
N ASN A 112 22.12 -10.07 64.24
CA ASN A 112 22.95 -9.90 65.43
C ASN A 112 23.80 -8.64 65.24
N SER A 113 23.49 -7.60 66.01
CA SER A 113 24.15 -6.30 65.89
C SER A 113 25.50 -6.31 66.62
N LYS A 114 26.49 -5.63 66.04
CA LYS A 114 27.79 -5.35 66.67
C LYS A 114 27.90 -3.85 66.87
N ASN A 115 28.24 -3.41 68.08
CA ASN A 115 28.44 -1.99 68.35
C ASN A 115 29.58 -1.46 67.46
N ALA A 116 29.29 -0.44 66.65
CA ALA A 116 30.22 0.09 65.65
C ALA A 116 31.46 0.77 66.26
N VAL A 117 31.39 1.20 67.53
CA VAL A 117 32.47 1.90 68.23
C VAL A 117 33.28 0.94 69.11
N THR A 118 32.62 0.05 69.86
CA THR A 118 33.29 -0.84 70.83
C THR A 118 33.57 -2.24 70.31
N GLY A 119 32.99 -2.61 69.16
CA GLY A 119 33.12 -3.94 68.59
C GLY A 119 32.45 -5.06 69.41
N ALA A 120 31.75 -4.74 70.50
CA ALA A 120 31.03 -5.71 71.29
C ALA A 120 29.82 -6.27 70.50
N GLN A 121 29.76 -7.59 70.38
CA GLN A 121 28.65 -8.27 69.73
C GLN A 121 27.49 -8.42 70.72
N GLN A 122 26.28 -8.04 70.31
CA GLN A 122 25.07 -8.38 71.05
C GLN A 122 24.67 -9.82 70.74
N LEU A 123 24.45 -10.61 71.79
CA LEU A 123 24.12 -12.03 71.71
C LEU A 123 22.61 -12.30 71.48
N GLN A 124 21.80 -11.25 71.40
CA GLN A 124 20.36 -11.33 71.14
C GLN A 124 20.07 -10.79 69.74
N SER A 125 19.32 -11.56 68.94
CA SER A 125 18.90 -11.13 67.61
C SER A 125 17.89 -9.99 67.72
N SER A 126 18.20 -8.88 67.04
CA SER A 126 17.41 -7.66 67.04
C SER A 126 16.88 -7.37 65.64
N THR A 127 15.68 -6.81 65.54
CA THR A 127 15.12 -6.33 64.26
C THR A 127 15.01 -4.82 64.30
N SER A 128 15.27 -4.19 63.16
CA SER A 128 15.03 -2.76 62.92
C SER A 128 13.99 -2.56 61.82
N GLN A 129 13.16 -3.58 61.59
CA GLN A 129 12.20 -3.60 60.51
C GLN A 129 10.92 -4.34 60.91
N ASP A 130 9.78 -3.70 60.69
CA ASP A 130 8.47 -4.31 60.83
C ASP A 130 8.30 -5.47 59.84
N ARG A 131 7.59 -6.52 60.29
CA ARG A 131 7.23 -7.68 59.46
C ARG A 131 6.32 -7.30 58.30
N SER A 132 5.53 -6.26 58.46
CA SER A 132 4.62 -5.72 57.46
C SER A 132 4.74 -4.21 57.39
N ARG A 133 5.01 -3.68 56.20
CA ARG A 133 5.14 -2.24 55.99
C ARG A 133 4.62 -1.81 54.64
N LYS A 134 4.17 -0.57 54.58
CA LYS A 134 3.75 0.12 53.37
C LYS A 134 4.91 0.96 52.87
N VAL A 135 5.18 0.89 51.59
CA VAL A 135 6.21 1.69 50.92
C VAL A 135 5.57 2.50 49.80
N TYR A 136 5.94 3.76 49.71
CA TYR A 136 5.53 4.63 48.61
C TYR A 136 6.77 5.34 48.09
N ASP A 137 6.92 5.45 46.79
CA ASP A 137 8.01 6.21 46.19
C ASP A 137 7.55 6.94 44.94
N PHE A 138 8.19 8.07 44.69
CA PHE A 138 8.10 8.81 43.44
C PHE A 138 9.51 8.95 42.91
N THR A 139 9.81 8.24 41.83
CA THR A 139 11.17 8.05 41.31
C THR A 139 11.24 8.60 39.89
N PHE A 140 12.17 9.53 39.68
CA PHE A 140 12.64 9.93 38.36
C PHE A 140 13.92 9.15 38.03
N SER A 141 13.98 8.52 36.87
CA SER A 141 15.17 7.79 36.41
C SER A 141 15.53 8.14 34.98
N TRP A 142 16.83 8.33 34.73
CA TRP A 142 17.38 8.59 33.41
C TRP A 142 18.59 7.71 33.13
N ASN A 143 18.50 6.89 32.09
CA ASN A 143 19.61 6.08 31.59
C ASN A 143 20.15 6.69 30.29
N VAL A 144 21.42 7.10 30.31
CA VAL A 144 22.08 7.77 29.17
C VAL A 144 22.28 6.81 27.99
N LEU A 145 22.57 5.54 28.27
CA LEU A 145 22.73 4.53 27.22
C LEU A 145 21.39 4.20 26.58
N ASP A 146 20.35 3.98 27.40
CA ASP A 146 19.01 3.69 26.88
C ASP A 146 18.47 4.86 26.06
N PHE A 147 18.77 6.10 26.46
CA PHE A 147 18.49 7.29 25.64
C PHE A 147 19.20 7.20 24.27
N GLY A 148 20.49 6.88 24.24
CA GLY A 148 21.24 6.75 22.99
C GLY A 148 20.68 5.65 22.07
N VAL A 149 20.39 4.48 22.63
CA VAL A 149 19.76 3.36 21.90
C VAL A 149 18.38 3.76 21.37
N SER A 150 17.57 4.43 22.19
CA SER A 150 16.23 4.90 21.83
C SER A 150 16.27 6.02 20.79
N TYR A 151 17.30 6.87 20.79
CA TYR A 151 17.50 7.90 19.78
C TYR A 151 17.72 7.30 18.38
N PHE A 152 18.58 6.27 18.28
CA PHE A 152 18.77 5.55 17.04
C PHE A 152 17.53 4.73 16.64
N GLN A 153 16.79 4.18 17.60
CA GLN A 153 15.49 3.56 17.35
C GLN A 153 14.48 4.56 16.76
N ALA A 154 14.36 5.75 17.34
CA ALA A 154 13.47 6.80 16.85
C ALA A 154 13.85 7.25 15.42
N LYS A 155 15.15 7.32 15.09
CA LYS A 155 15.61 7.54 13.72
C LYS A 155 15.23 6.40 12.77
N GLN A 156 15.33 5.14 13.20
CA GLN A 156 14.88 4.00 12.40
C GLN A 156 13.38 4.11 12.10
N ASP A 157 12.58 4.42 13.12
CA ASP A 157 11.13 4.56 12.98
C ASP A 157 10.75 5.75 12.09
N ALA A 158 11.46 6.88 12.19
CA ALA A 158 11.29 8.00 11.27
C ALA A 158 11.61 7.62 9.82
N ASN A 159 12.67 6.84 9.56
CA ASN A 159 12.94 6.33 8.21
C ASN A 159 11.87 5.33 7.73
N ARG A 160 11.25 4.54 8.63
CA ARG A 160 10.13 3.64 8.28
C ARG A 160 8.89 4.41 7.81
N VAL A 161 8.64 5.60 8.37
CA VAL A 161 7.60 6.51 7.85
C VAL A 161 7.88 6.86 6.39
N LEU A 162 9.12 7.24 6.08
CA LEU A 162 9.53 7.59 4.71
C LEU A 162 9.43 6.40 3.75
N VAL A 163 9.76 5.19 4.19
CA VAL A 163 9.52 3.96 3.40
C VAL A 163 8.03 3.78 3.12
N ALA A 164 7.17 3.93 4.12
CA ALA A 164 5.73 3.79 3.95
C ALA A 164 5.14 4.87 3.02
N GLU A 165 5.68 6.09 3.07
CA GLU A 165 5.30 7.19 2.18
C GLU A 165 5.67 6.90 0.73
N GLU A 166 6.87 6.41 0.46
CA GLU A 166 7.26 5.99 -0.89
C GLU A 166 6.39 4.82 -1.40
N SER A 167 6.04 3.88 -0.52
CA SER A 167 5.14 2.77 -0.88
C SER A 167 3.73 3.23 -1.26
N ARG A 168 3.23 4.26 -0.56
CA ARG A 168 1.98 4.95 -0.86
C ARG A 168 2.04 5.65 -2.22
N ARG A 169 3.10 6.41 -2.47
CA ARG A 169 3.34 7.10 -3.76
C ARG A 169 3.40 6.11 -4.93
N LYS A 170 4.16 5.02 -4.78
CA LYS A 170 4.21 3.91 -5.76
C LYS A 170 2.83 3.35 -6.08
N THR A 171 2.03 3.08 -5.06
CA THR A 171 0.68 2.52 -5.22
C THR A 171 -0.25 3.51 -5.92
N ALA A 172 -0.16 4.81 -5.60
CA ALA A 172 -0.91 5.85 -6.30
C ALA A 172 -0.52 5.94 -7.79
N GLN A 173 0.78 5.91 -8.11
CA GLN A 173 1.30 5.93 -9.49
C GLN A 173 0.76 4.77 -10.33
N LEU A 174 0.87 3.54 -9.81
CA LEU A 174 0.36 2.34 -10.48
C LEU A 174 -1.16 2.40 -10.65
N LEU A 175 -1.89 2.81 -9.62
CA LEU A 175 -3.35 2.94 -9.68
C LEU A 175 -3.79 3.94 -10.76
N MET A 176 -3.07 5.05 -10.95
CA MET A 176 -3.41 6.01 -12.02
C MET A 176 -3.16 5.45 -13.41
N GLN A 177 -2.08 4.67 -13.60
CA GLN A 177 -1.83 3.97 -14.85
C GLN A 177 -2.94 2.95 -15.17
N ASP A 178 -3.35 2.17 -14.16
CA ASP A 178 -4.39 1.15 -14.31
C ASP A 178 -5.74 1.78 -14.62
N VAL A 179 -6.11 2.84 -13.90
CA VAL A 179 -7.35 3.60 -14.16
C VAL A 179 -7.34 4.21 -15.56
N ARG A 180 -6.24 4.81 -16.01
CA ARG A 180 -6.13 5.34 -17.38
C ARG A 180 -6.41 4.25 -18.41
N THR A 181 -5.79 3.07 -18.22
CA THR A 181 -5.93 1.93 -19.14
C THR A 181 -7.37 1.41 -19.17
N ALA A 182 -7.94 1.14 -17.99
CA ALA A 182 -9.31 0.64 -17.86
C ALA A 182 -10.35 1.65 -18.34
N PHE A 183 -10.13 2.95 -18.09
CA PHE A 183 -10.98 4.03 -18.57
C PHE A 183 -11.08 4.02 -20.10
N TRP A 184 -9.95 4.01 -20.81
CA TRP A 184 -9.97 4.05 -22.26
C TRP A 184 -10.50 2.77 -22.90
N ARG A 185 -10.28 1.61 -22.27
CA ARG A 185 -10.92 0.35 -22.69
C ARG A 185 -12.44 0.42 -22.54
N MET A 186 -12.94 0.81 -21.37
CA MET A 186 -14.39 0.97 -21.15
C MET A 186 -15.00 2.06 -22.04
N ALA A 187 -14.27 3.15 -22.28
CA ALA A 187 -14.71 4.22 -23.16
C ALA A 187 -14.93 3.72 -24.60
N GLY A 188 -14.03 2.86 -25.09
CA GLY A 188 -14.21 2.16 -26.35
C GLY A 188 -15.43 1.24 -26.34
N SER A 189 -15.61 0.46 -25.27
CA SER A 189 -16.79 -0.40 -25.09
C SER A 189 -18.11 0.36 -25.13
N GLN A 190 -18.19 1.48 -24.39
CA GLN A 190 -19.40 2.30 -24.30
C GLN A 190 -19.78 2.89 -25.66
N GLN A 191 -18.80 3.20 -26.52
CA GLN A 191 -19.06 3.73 -27.86
C GLN A 191 -19.66 2.68 -28.80
N LEU A 192 -19.30 1.39 -28.64
CA LEU A 192 -19.66 0.32 -29.57
C LEU A 192 -20.82 -0.58 -29.12
N GLU A 193 -21.20 -0.53 -27.83
CA GLU A 193 -22.24 -1.39 -27.23
C GLU A 193 -23.55 -1.39 -28.06
N GLY A 194 -24.06 -0.20 -28.41
CA GLY A 194 -25.29 -0.08 -29.19
C GLY A 194 -25.18 -0.51 -30.66
N GLU A 195 -23.99 -0.48 -31.25
CA GLU A 195 -23.76 -0.97 -32.62
C GLU A 195 -23.65 -2.49 -32.66
N ILE A 196 -22.99 -3.09 -31.67
CA ILE A 196 -22.88 -4.55 -31.50
C ILE A 196 -24.26 -5.17 -31.36
N ASP A 197 -25.11 -4.64 -30.48
CA ASP A 197 -26.46 -5.17 -30.25
C ASP A 197 -27.31 -5.16 -31.53
N LYS A 198 -27.18 -4.09 -32.33
CA LYS A 198 -27.88 -3.97 -33.61
C LYS A 198 -27.41 -5.03 -34.61
N ILE A 199 -26.09 -5.16 -34.82
CA ILE A 199 -25.54 -6.12 -35.79
C ILE A 199 -25.82 -7.55 -35.35
N LEU A 200 -25.69 -7.85 -34.05
CA LEU A 200 -26.00 -9.16 -33.48
C LEU A 200 -27.48 -9.52 -33.67
N GLY A 201 -28.39 -8.56 -33.47
CA GLY A 201 -29.82 -8.72 -33.76
C GLY A 201 -30.09 -9.04 -35.23
N SER A 202 -29.49 -8.29 -36.16
CA SER A 202 -29.60 -8.54 -37.60
C SER A 202 -29.03 -9.90 -38.01
N ALA A 203 -27.87 -10.30 -37.48
CA ALA A 203 -27.25 -11.58 -37.78
C ALA A 203 -28.07 -12.78 -37.27
N ARG A 204 -28.63 -12.68 -36.05
CA ARG A 204 -29.53 -13.72 -35.49
C ARG A 204 -30.82 -13.85 -36.29
N GLN A 205 -31.40 -12.75 -36.72
CA GLN A 205 -32.59 -12.78 -37.58
C GLN A 205 -32.27 -13.43 -38.93
N ALA A 206 -31.16 -13.02 -39.58
CA ALA A 206 -30.72 -13.62 -40.83
C ALA A 206 -30.44 -15.13 -40.71
N LEU A 207 -29.92 -15.60 -39.57
CA LEU A 207 -29.69 -17.02 -39.31
C LEU A 207 -31.00 -17.78 -39.19
N LYS A 208 -31.98 -17.22 -38.48
CA LYS A 208 -33.33 -17.80 -38.36
C LYS A 208 -34.00 -17.92 -39.73
N ASP A 209 -33.89 -16.88 -40.55
CA ASP A 209 -34.44 -16.88 -41.90
C ASP A 209 -33.74 -17.93 -42.79
N ALA A 210 -32.41 -18.07 -42.67
CA ALA A 210 -31.65 -19.09 -43.38
C ALA A 210 -32.01 -20.53 -42.98
N GLN A 211 -32.31 -20.77 -41.69
CA GLN A 211 -32.78 -22.07 -41.20
C GLN A 211 -34.18 -22.41 -41.73
N ASN A 212 -35.08 -21.42 -41.82
CA ASN A 212 -36.40 -21.62 -42.39
C ASN A 212 -36.30 -21.99 -43.89
N ILE A 213 -35.48 -21.25 -44.66
CA ILE A 213 -35.22 -21.52 -46.08
C ILE A 213 -34.68 -22.94 -46.32
N GLU A 214 -33.79 -23.41 -45.44
CA GLU A 214 -33.29 -24.79 -45.49
C GLU A 214 -34.41 -25.80 -45.23
N SER A 215 -35.19 -25.60 -44.17
CA SER A 215 -36.28 -26.51 -43.78
C SER A 215 -37.36 -26.63 -44.86
N GLU A 216 -37.65 -25.54 -45.56
CA GLU A 216 -38.60 -25.46 -46.66
C GLU A 216 -37.99 -25.86 -48.02
N ARG A 217 -36.68 -26.16 -48.06
CA ARG A 217 -35.92 -26.54 -49.26
C ARG A 217 -35.99 -25.51 -50.40
N LEU A 218 -36.02 -24.24 -50.06
CA LEU A 218 -36.19 -23.12 -51.01
C LEU A 218 -34.86 -22.67 -51.66
N ALA A 219 -33.72 -23.24 -51.27
CA ALA A 219 -32.40 -22.90 -51.79
C ALA A 219 -31.50 -24.13 -51.95
N ALA A 220 -30.38 -23.97 -52.67
CA ALA A 220 -29.38 -25.03 -52.84
C ALA A 220 -28.78 -25.44 -51.47
N PRO A 221 -28.78 -26.74 -51.10
CA PRO A 221 -28.38 -27.20 -49.77
C PRO A 221 -26.99 -26.74 -49.32
N LEU A 222 -26.01 -26.78 -50.23
CA LEU A 222 -24.65 -26.35 -49.89
C LEU A 222 -24.56 -24.83 -49.63
N ALA A 223 -25.25 -24.03 -50.43
CA ALA A 223 -25.19 -22.57 -50.33
C ALA A 223 -25.86 -22.06 -49.04
N ILE A 224 -27.00 -22.67 -48.65
CA ILE A 224 -27.69 -22.29 -47.41
C ILE A 224 -26.90 -22.72 -46.17
N LEU A 225 -26.28 -23.90 -46.17
CA LEU A 225 -25.41 -24.35 -45.08
C LEU A 225 -24.16 -23.48 -44.93
N GLN A 226 -23.54 -23.06 -46.04
CA GLN A 226 -22.42 -22.10 -46.02
C GLN A 226 -22.86 -20.76 -45.42
N TYR A 227 -24.02 -20.24 -45.82
CA TYR A 227 -24.56 -19.00 -45.27
C TYR A 227 -24.82 -19.10 -43.75
N GLN A 228 -25.44 -20.19 -43.30
CA GLN A 228 -25.65 -20.43 -41.86
C GLN A 228 -24.34 -20.50 -41.09
N LYS A 229 -23.32 -21.23 -41.61
CA LYS A 229 -21.99 -21.29 -41.00
C LYS A 229 -21.38 -19.89 -40.84
N ASP A 230 -21.43 -19.08 -41.90
CA ASP A 230 -20.86 -17.73 -41.90
C ASP A 230 -21.54 -16.81 -40.89
N LEU A 231 -22.87 -16.90 -40.76
CA LEU A 231 -23.64 -16.16 -39.77
C LEU A 231 -23.31 -16.61 -38.34
N LEU A 232 -23.19 -17.92 -38.09
CA LEU A 232 -22.78 -18.46 -36.80
C LEU A 232 -21.38 -17.99 -36.40
N GLU A 233 -20.43 -17.93 -37.35
CA GLU A 233 -19.09 -17.39 -37.09
C GLU A 233 -19.12 -15.89 -36.74
N ILE A 234 -19.98 -15.10 -37.38
CA ILE A 234 -20.17 -13.68 -37.07
C ILE A 234 -20.81 -13.51 -35.68
N ILE A 235 -21.88 -14.26 -35.40
CA ILE A 235 -22.57 -14.23 -34.11
C ILE A 235 -21.60 -14.58 -32.98
N ARG A 236 -20.83 -15.66 -33.12
CA ARG A 236 -19.84 -16.06 -32.11
C ARG A 236 -18.81 -14.94 -31.85
N LYS A 237 -18.28 -14.32 -32.91
CA LYS A 237 -17.32 -13.21 -32.77
C LYS A 237 -17.92 -12.00 -32.06
N LEU A 238 -19.17 -11.64 -32.36
CA LEU A 238 -19.87 -10.53 -31.72
C LEU A 238 -20.20 -10.83 -30.24
N GLU A 239 -20.51 -12.09 -29.91
CA GLU A 239 -20.72 -12.53 -28.53
C GLU A 239 -19.41 -12.47 -27.71
N GLU A 240 -18.29 -12.96 -28.26
CA GLU A 240 -16.95 -12.84 -27.66
C GLU A 240 -16.56 -11.37 -27.42
N LEU A 241 -16.89 -10.50 -28.37
CA LEU A 241 -16.70 -9.08 -28.24
C LEU A 241 -17.55 -8.49 -27.10
N SER A 242 -18.85 -8.81 -27.08
CA SER A 242 -19.77 -8.35 -26.03
C SER A 242 -19.29 -8.77 -24.63
N GLU A 243 -18.72 -9.96 -24.48
CA GLU A 243 -18.14 -10.43 -23.22
C GLU A 243 -16.93 -9.60 -22.81
N THR A 244 -16.02 -9.34 -23.75
CA THR A 244 -14.82 -8.50 -23.54
C THR A 244 -15.21 -7.08 -23.09
N LEU A 245 -16.25 -6.50 -23.69
CA LEU A 245 -16.76 -5.18 -23.30
C LEU A 245 -17.28 -5.15 -21.86
N ARG A 246 -17.98 -6.21 -21.43
CA ARG A 246 -18.49 -6.35 -20.05
C ARG A 246 -17.36 -6.48 -19.03
N LEU A 247 -16.27 -7.16 -19.39
CA LEU A 247 -15.08 -7.27 -18.53
C LEU A 247 -14.42 -5.91 -18.32
N ALA A 248 -14.26 -5.09 -19.37
CA ALA A 248 -13.67 -3.75 -19.25
C ALA A 248 -14.44 -2.84 -18.26
N LYS A 249 -15.77 -2.93 -18.25
CA LYS A 249 -16.61 -2.21 -17.28
C LYS A 249 -16.39 -2.68 -15.84
N THR A 250 -16.30 -4.00 -15.66
CA THR A 250 -16.06 -4.64 -14.36
C THR A 250 -14.68 -4.24 -13.81
N GLU A 251 -13.66 -4.23 -14.69
CA GLU A 251 -12.29 -3.82 -14.36
C GLU A 251 -12.25 -2.37 -13.86
N LEU A 252 -12.86 -1.43 -14.59
CA LEU A 252 -12.90 -0.03 -14.14
C LEU A 252 -13.70 0.13 -12.85
N ALA A 253 -14.85 -0.55 -12.71
CA ALA A 253 -15.66 -0.49 -11.48
C ALA A 253 -14.85 -0.91 -10.24
N SER A 254 -14.06 -1.99 -10.37
CA SER A 254 -13.15 -2.47 -9.32
C SER A 254 -12.12 -1.41 -8.91
N LEU A 255 -11.45 -0.78 -9.88
CA LEU A 255 -10.45 0.26 -9.62
C LEU A 255 -11.05 1.49 -8.94
N LEU A 256 -12.26 1.87 -9.32
CA LEU A 256 -13.04 2.96 -8.74
C LEU A 256 -13.61 2.64 -7.34
N GLY A 257 -13.43 1.41 -6.86
CA GLY A 257 -13.94 0.94 -5.57
C GLY A 257 -15.46 0.73 -5.54
N VAL A 258 -16.16 0.69 -6.68
CA VAL A 258 -17.61 0.48 -6.72
C VAL A 258 -18.00 -0.97 -6.99
N SER A 259 -19.25 -1.29 -6.66
CA SER A 259 -19.84 -2.57 -7.00
C SER A 259 -19.78 -2.81 -8.52
N PRO A 260 -19.35 -4.01 -8.99
CA PRO A 260 -19.35 -4.37 -10.40
C PRO A 260 -20.72 -4.25 -11.09
N SER A 261 -21.82 -4.31 -10.31
CA SER A 261 -23.19 -4.19 -10.83
C SER A 261 -23.66 -2.75 -10.95
N GLN A 262 -22.92 -1.77 -10.41
CA GLN A 262 -23.31 -0.36 -10.48
C GLN A 262 -23.26 0.14 -11.93
N LYS A 263 -24.35 0.78 -12.37
CA LYS A 263 -24.41 1.41 -13.69
C LYS A 263 -23.83 2.82 -13.60
N PHE A 264 -22.91 3.13 -14.51
CA PHE A 264 -22.37 4.47 -14.72
C PHE A 264 -21.94 4.62 -16.17
N GLN A 265 -21.76 5.86 -16.61
CA GLN A 265 -21.32 6.22 -17.95
C GLN A 265 -20.04 7.06 -17.87
N LEU A 266 -19.25 7.03 -18.94
CA LEU A 266 -18.06 7.84 -19.09
C LEU A 266 -18.36 9.07 -19.95
N LYS A 267 -17.81 10.22 -19.55
CA LYS A 267 -17.76 11.43 -20.36
C LYS A 267 -16.51 11.39 -21.23
N LEU A 268 -16.71 11.21 -22.53
CA LEU A 268 -15.66 11.33 -23.53
C LEU A 268 -15.34 12.81 -23.81
N PRO A 269 -14.09 13.18 -24.16
CA PRO A 269 -13.75 14.54 -24.58
C PRO A 269 -14.61 15.00 -25.78
N GLU A 270 -15.07 16.25 -25.77
CA GLU A 270 -16.02 16.82 -26.75
C GLU A 270 -15.46 16.88 -28.18
N ASN A 271 -14.13 16.93 -28.33
CA ASN A 271 -13.45 16.84 -29.61
C ASN A 271 -13.19 15.36 -29.93
N SER A 272 -14.12 14.70 -30.60
CA SER A 272 -14.14 13.28 -30.99
C SER A 272 -12.90 12.76 -31.75
N ALA A 273 -11.92 13.61 -32.04
CA ALA A 273 -10.62 13.22 -32.53
C ALA A 273 -9.76 12.78 -31.35
N LEU A 274 -9.61 11.46 -31.21
CA LEU A 274 -8.62 10.83 -30.33
C LEU A 274 -7.23 11.38 -30.68
N GLN A 275 -6.77 12.38 -29.91
CA GLN A 275 -5.45 12.97 -30.15
C GLN A 275 -4.38 11.96 -29.77
N THR A 276 -3.43 11.75 -30.68
CA THR A 276 -2.26 10.92 -30.42
C THR A 276 -1.42 11.60 -29.35
N PRO A 277 -1.23 11.00 -28.16
CA PRO A 277 -0.32 11.54 -27.18
C PRO A 277 1.09 11.64 -27.76
N GLU A 278 1.73 12.78 -27.50
CA GLU A 278 3.13 13.02 -27.78
C GLU A 278 3.91 13.04 -26.46
N PHE A 279 5.11 12.47 -26.48
CA PHE A 279 6.04 12.51 -25.37
C PHE A 279 7.43 12.78 -25.92
N SER A 280 8.05 13.85 -25.45
CA SER A 280 9.39 14.24 -25.88
C SER A 280 10.23 14.59 -24.65
N LEU A 281 11.11 13.66 -24.27
CA LEU A 281 12.16 13.88 -23.28
C LEU A 281 13.37 13.05 -23.72
N PRO A 282 14.59 13.59 -23.75
CA PRO A 282 15.78 12.80 -24.07
C PRO A 282 15.96 11.66 -23.06
N ILE A 283 16.39 10.48 -23.54
CA ILE A 283 16.52 9.28 -22.70
C ILE A 283 17.43 9.51 -21.49
N ASP A 284 18.54 10.24 -21.64
CA ASP A 284 19.45 10.55 -20.53
C ASP A 284 18.76 11.36 -19.41
N LYS A 285 17.83 12.25 -19.77
CA LYS A 285 17.01 13.00 -18.80
C LYS A 285 15.93 12.14 -18.16
N MET A 286 15.42 11.16 -18.90
CA MET A 286 14.50 10.16 -18.35
C MET A 286 15.19 9.31 -17.28
N GLU A 287 16.42 8.87 -17.54
CA GLU A 287 17.24 8.10 -16.58
C GLU A 287 17.54 8.91 -15.32
N GLU A 288 18.05 10.14 -15.47
CA GLU A 288 18.35 11.05 -14.34
C GLU A 288 17.11 11.23 -13.45
N MET A 289 15.97 11.49 -14.06
CA MET A 289 14.70 11.71 -13.36
C MET A 289 14.22 10.45 -12.65
N ALA A 290 14.23 9.30 -13.33
CA ALA A 290 13.79 8.04 -12.76
C ALA A 290 14.64 7.66 -11.54
N LEU A 291 15.96 7.83 -11.60
CA LEU A 291 16.86 7.54 -10.49
C LEU A 291 16.65 8.44 -9.25
N GLN A 292 16.02 9.61 -9.42
CA GLN A 292 15.75 10.51 -8.30
C GLN A 292 14.33 10.36 -7.75
N LEU A 293 13.36 10.13 -8.63
CA LEU A 293 11.94 10.20 -8.28
C LEU A 293 11.31 8.85 -8.03
N ARG A 294 11.90 7.74 -8.53
CA ARG A 294 11.32 6.40 -8.38
C ARG A 294 11.19 5.98 -6.91
N PRO A 295 9.96 5.72 -6.44
CA PRO A 295 9.75 5.31 -5.06
C PRO A 295 10.52 4.05 -4.67
N GLU A 296 10.63 3.06 -5.57
CA GLU A 296 11.31 1.79 -5.27
C GLU A 296 12.79 1.98 -4.93
N LEU A 297 13.46 2.92 -5.59
CA LEU A 297 14.87 3.20 -5.30
C LEU A 297 15.01 4.00 -4.01
N ARG A 298 14.08 4.92 -3.73
CA ARG A 298 14.04 5.69 -2.48
C ARG A 298 13.75 4.80 -1.27
N GLU A 299 12.83 3.84 -1.40
CA GLU A 299 12.55 2.81 -0.39
C GLU A 299 13.85 2.07 0.00
N GLU A 300 14.62 1.57 -0.97
CA GLU A 300 15.89 0.89 -0.68
C GLU A 300 16.93 1.81 -0.05
N ILE A 301 16.98 3.09 -0.43
CA ILE A 301 17.86 4.08 0.22
C ILE A 301 17.49 4.27 1.69
N TYR A 302 16.20 4.41 2.03
CA TYR A 302 15.75 4.53 3.41
C TYR A 302 15.96 3.23 4.20
N ASN A 303 15.75 2.07 3.58
CA ASN A 303 16.05 0.77 4.19
C ASN A 303 17.54 0.64 4.53
N ASN A 304 18.44 1.06 3.64
CA ASN A 304 19.87 1.08 3.95
C ASN A 304 20.19 2.02 5.12
N ARG A 305 19.55 3.20 5.20
CA ARG A 305 19.69 4.09 6.36
C ARG A 305 19.23 3.43 7.66
N ILE A 306 18.10 2.70 7.66
CA ILE A 306 17.63 1.95 8.82
C ILE A 306 18.68 0.94 9.30
N THR A 307 19.32 0.24 8.37
CA THR A 307 20.42 -0.69 8.66
C THR A 307 21.62 0.04 9.27
N THR A 308 22.03 1.18 8.72
CA THR A 308 23.10 2.01 9.28
C THR A 308 22.80 2.46 10.72
N GLU A 309 21.57 2.89 11.01
CA GLU A 309 21.17 3.26 12.37
C GLU A 309 21.15 2.02 13.32
N GLU A 310 20.89 0.80 12.81
CA GLU A 310 21.04 -0.43 13.61
C GLU A 310 22.50 -0.71 13.96
N THR A 311 23.44 -0.42 13.06
CA THR A 311 24.88 -0.50 13.34
C THR A 311 25.26 0.41 14.50
N HIS A 312 24.82 1.68 14.48
CA HIS A 312 25.09 2.62 15.57
C HIS A 312 24.49 2.14 16.90
N LYS A 313 23.27 1.62 16.86
CA LYS A 313 22.59 1.06 18.04
C LYS A 313 23.31 -0.18 18.59
N ALA A 314 23.81 -1.06 17.72
CA ALA A 314 24.60 -2.22 18.11
C ALA A 314 25.93 -1.82 18.77
N ILE A 315 26.61 -0.79 18.26
CA ILE A 315 27.83 -0.23 18.87
C ILE A 315 27.52 0.33 20.26
N LEU A 316 26.44 1.13 20.40
CA LEU A 316 26.08 1.73 21.68
C LEU A 316 25.82 0.70 22.77
N ARG A 317 25.12 -0.40 22.45
CA ARG A 317 24.82 -1.48 23.41
C ARG A 317 26.05 -2.09 24.06
N LEU A 318 27.23 -1.99 23.44
CA LEU A 318 28.48 -2.51 24.02
C LEU A 318 29.05 -1.62 25.12
N LEU A 319 28.59 -0.38 25.22
CA LEU A 319 29.05 0.59 26.22
C LEU A 319 28.35 0.32 27.55
N PRO A 320 28.99 0.63 28.70
CA PRO A 320 28.32 0.59 29.99
C PRO A 320 27.21 1.65 30.05
N GLY A 321 26.03 1.26 30.53
CA GLY A 321 24.94 2.17 30.87
C GLY A 321 25.23 2.94 32.14
N ILE A 322 24.82 4.21 32.16
CA ILE A 322 24.88 5.09 33.32
C ILE A 322 23.45 5.51 33.62
N GLU A 323 22.95 5.10 34.79
CA GLU A 323 21.60 5.38 35.26
C GLU A 323 21.65 6.34 36.45
N PHE A 324 20.92 7.44 36.35
CA PHE A 324 20.72 8.40 37.43
C PHE A 324 19.30 8.26 37.97
N LYS A 325 19.15 8.11 39.28
CA LYS A 325 17.84 8.10 39.94
C LYS A 325 17.77 9.18 40.99
N THR A 326 16.66 9.90 41.01
CA THR A 326 16.29 10.77 42.13
C THR A 326 14.87 10.44 42.53
N GLY A 327 14.62 10.28 43.82
CA GLY A 327 13.29 9.88 44.27
C GLY A 327 12.96 10.31 45.69
N TYR A 328 11.69 10.60 45.92
CA TYR A 328 11.14 10.81 47.25
C TYR A 328 10.50 9.52 47.72
N ASN A 329 10.97 9.00 48.85
CA ASN A 329 10.59 7.71 49.39
C ASN A 329 9.84 7.87 50.71
N PHE A 330 8.94 6.92 51.00
CA PHE A 330 8.27 6.74 52.28
C PHE A 330 8.25 5.26 52.68
N ASP A 331 8.53 4.96 53.94
CA ASP A 331 8.37 3.63 54.52
C ASP A 331 7.66 3.73 55.89
N SER A 332 6.60 2.95 56.09
CA SER A 332 5.82 2.92 57.33
C SER A 332 6.50 2.18 58.49
N ASN A 333 7.74 1.74 58.32
CA ASN A 333 8.51 1.03 59.32
C ASN A 333 8.64 1.82 60.63
N SER A 334 8.09 1.28 61.71
CA SER A 334 8.04 1.92 63.03
C SER A 334 9.41 2.17 63.68
N TYR A 335 10.45 1.48 63.20
CA TYR A 335 11.82 1.63 63.68
C TYR A 335 12.61 2.76 63.00
N LEU A 336 12.04 3.44 61.99
CA LEU A 336 12.70 4.57 61.33
C LEU A 336 12.52 5.87 62.13
N LEU A 337 13.58 6.67 62.20
CA LEU A 337 13.50 8.03 62.75
C LEU A 337 12.78 8.98 61.79
N ASN A 338 13.10 8.87 60.49
CA ASN A 338 12.45 9.60 59.42
C ASN A 338 11.80 8.59 58.48
N ASN A 339 10.48 8.64 58.38
CA ASN A 339 9.72 7.72 57.54
C ASN A 339 9.71 8.15 56.07
N ASN A 340 10.34 9.28 55.75
CA ASN A 340 10.49 9.82 54.42
C ASN A 340 11.90 10.35 54.18
N TRP A 341 12.39 10.22 52.95
CA TRP A 341 13.69 10.74 52.56
C TRP A 341 13.75 11.03 51.06
N LEU A 342 14.66 11.93 50.69
CA LEU A 342 15.08 12.12 49.32
C LEU A 342 16.31 11.25 49.06
N GLU A 343 16.30 10.53 47.96
CA GLU A 343 17.41 9.67 47.54
C GLU A 343 17.94 10.13 46.18
N LEU A 344 19.26 10.16 46.04
CA LEU A 344 19.97 10.36 44.80
C LEU A 344 20.95 9.21 44.63
N SER A 345 20.85 8.47 43.52
CA SER A 345 21.76 7.38 43.21
C SER A 345 22.23 7.43 41.76
N GLY A 346 23.46 6.96 41.55
CA GLY A 346 24.04 6.75 40.23
C GLY A 346 24.52 5.30 40.14
N LEU A 347 24.13 4.60 39.09
CA LEU A 347 24.51 3.22 38.83
C LEU A 347 25.21 3.14 37.47
N ILE A 348 26.33 2.41 37.43
CA ILE A 348 26.99 2.04 36.18
C ILE A 348 26.83 0.54 36.02
N SER A 349 26.22 0.11 34.91
CA SER A 349 25.95 -1.30 34.63
C SER A 349 26.29 -1.63 33.18
N ASN A 350 26.87 -2.80 32.92
CA ASN A 350 27.15 -3.28 31.57
C ASN A 350 26.59 -4.69 31.37
N ASN A 351 26.01 -4.96 30.21
CA ASN A 351 25.54 -6.28 29.84
C ASN A 351 26.65 -7.09 29.14
N LEU A 352 27.37 -7.91 29.92
CA LEU A 352 28.48 -8.70 29.40
C LEU A 352 28.07 -9.76 28.36
N MET A 353 26.80 -10.16 28.32
CA MET A 353 26.30 -11.07 27.28
C MET A 353 26.23 -10.39 25.90
N GLU A 354 26.07 -9.06 25.85
CA GLU A 354 26.13 -8.32 24.59
C GLU A 354 27.55 -8.32 24.00
N LEU A 355 28.59 -8.31 24.84
CA LEU A 355 29.98 -8.42 24.37
C LEU A 355 30.28 -9.80 23.78
N VAL A 356 29.76 -10.87 24.40
CA VAL A 356 29.93 -12.25 23.90
C VAL A 356 29.21 -12.44 22.56
N SER A 357 28.02 -11.85 22.40
CA SER A 357 27.23 -11.95 21.18
C SER A 357 27.56 -10.90 20.12
N ALA A 358 28.46 -9.95 20.42
CA ALA A 358 28.80 -8.84 19.53
C ALA A 358 29.31 -9.28 18.15
N PRO A 359 30.26 -10.24 18.03
CA PRO A 359 30.77 -10.64 16.71
C PRO A 359 29.67 -11.19 15.80
N ALA A 360 28.84 -12.10 16.32
CA ALA A 360 27.72 -12.67 15.57
C ALA A 360 26.68 -11.61 15.16
N ARG A 361 26.45 -10.59 16.02
CA ARG A 361 25.56 -9.48 15.72
C ARG A 361 26.11 -8.58 14.61
N PHE A 362 27.40 -8.26 14.64
CA PHE A 362 28.03 -7.46 13.57
C PHE A 362 28.10 -8.22 12.26
N ASP A 363 28.42 -9.52 12.28
CA ASP A 363 28.38 -10.36 11.07
C ASP A 363 26.99 -10.35 10.43
N GLN A 364 25.92 -10.37 11.25
CA GLN A 364 24.54 -10.25 10.77
C GLN A 364 24.25 -8.87 10.16
N ILE A 365 24.69 -7.79 10.81
CA ILE A 365 24.48 -6.41 10.33
C ILE A 365 25.24 -6.18 9.02
N ASP A 366 26.50 -6.63 8.93
CA ASP A 366 27.31 -6.56 7.71
C ASP A 366 26.67 -7.33 6.55
N ALA A 367 26.07 -8.49 6.84
CA ALA A 367 25.33 -9.26 5.85
C ALA A 367 24.05 -8.51 5.40
N GLN A 368 23.34 -7.84 6.31
CA GLN A 368 22.18 -7.01 5.99
C GLN A 368 22.55 -5.77 5.16
N GLU A 369 23.67 -5.12 5.47
CA GLU A 369 24.19 -3.98 4.70
C GLU A 369 24.54 -4.39 3.27
N LYS A 370 25.31 -5.48 3.10
CA LYS A 370 25.63 -6.05 1.78
C LYS A 370 24.38 -6.43 0.99
N LEU A 371 23.38 -7.00 1.65
CA LEU A 371 22.10 -7.33 1.03
C LEU A 371 21.38 -6.05 0.57
N GLY A 372 21.31 -5.02 1.42
CA GLY A 372 20.71 -3.73 1.09
C GLY A 372 21.39 -3.04 -0.08
N ASP A 373 22.72 -3.00 -0.12
CA ASP A 373 23.48 -2.47 -1.26
C ASP A 373 23.22 -3.24 -2.55
N THR A 374 23.17 -4.58 -2.46
CA THR A 374 22.88 -5.44 -3.62
C THR A 374 21.46 -5.22 -4.13
N ARG A 375 20.47 -5.09 -3.23
CA ARG A 375 19.08 -4.74 -3.59
C ARG A 375 18.99 -3.39 -4.25
N ARG A 376 19.64 -2.36 -3.70
CA ARG A 376 19.70 -1.02 -4.29
C ARG A 376 20.28 -1.04 -5.70
N LEU A 377 21.39 -1.76 -5.94
CA LEU A 377 21.98 -1.90 -7.27
C LEU A 377 21.06 -2.66 -8.24
N SER A 378 20.36 -3.68 -7.76
CA SER A 378 19.37 -4.42 -8.55
C SER A 378 18.20 -3.52 -8.96
N VAL A 379 17.63 -2.77 -8.01
CA VAL A 379 16.55 -1.80 -8.27
C VAL A 379 17.01 -0.69 -9.20
N TYR A 380 18.22 -0.18 -9.04
CA TYR A 380 18.82 0.81 -9.94
C TYR A 380 18.83 0.30 -11.40
N MET A 381 19.34 -0.91 -11.64
CA MET A 381 19.38 -1.50 -12.98
C MET A 381 17.98 -1.79 -13.53
N ALA A 382 17.06 -2.25 -12.67
CA ALA A 382 15.68 -2.48 -13.03
C ALA A 382 14.95 -1.18 -13.44
N VAL A 383 15.18 -0.09 -12.71
CA VAL A 383 14.63 1.24 -13.02
C VAL A 383 15.10 1.71 -14.38
N LEU A 384 16.40 1.67 -14.67
CA LEU A 384 16.93 2.04 -15.99
C LEU A 384 16.31 1.17 -17.09
N THR A 385 16.26 -0.14 -16.88
CA THR A 385 15.64 -1.07 -17.85
C THR A 385 14.17 -0.74 -18.11
N GLN A 386 13.41 -0.43 -17.05
CA GLN A 386 12.00 -0.05 -17.17
C GLN A 386 11.81 1.27 -17.93
N VAL A 387 12.68 2.24 -17.73
CA VAL A 387 12.68 3.51 -18.48
C VAL A 387 12.79 3.23 -19.98
N HIS A 388 13.84 2.52 -20.39
CA HIS A 388 14.06 2.16 -21.80
C HIS A 388 12.90 1.35 -22.37
N LEU A 389 12.47 0.30 -21.66
CA LEU A 389 11.39 -0.58 -22.13
C LEU A 389 10.07 0.18 -22.28
N SER A 390 9.70 1.02 -21.31
CA SER A 390 8.47 1.80 -21.35
C SER A 390 8.46 2.79 -22.52
N TYR A 391 9.60 3.45 -22.78
CA TYR A 391 9.73 4.39 -23.88
C TYR A 391 9.63 3.68 -25.24
N GLN A 392 10.32 2.54 -25.42
CA GLN A 392 10.21 1.74 -26.63
C GLN A 392 8.79 1.22 -26.86
N GLN A 393 8.12 0.74 -25.81
CA GLN A 393 6.72 0.31 -25.89
C GLN A 393 5.78 1.47 -26.28
N PHE A 394 6.05 2.69 -25.80
CA PHE A 394 5.29 3.86 -26.20
C PHE A 394 5.46 4.18 -27.68
N LEU A 395 6.69 4.16 -28.21
CA LEU A 395 6.95 4.36 -29.65
C LEU A 395 6.26 3.30 -30.51
N VAL A 396 6.32 2.03 -30.09
CA VAL A 396 5.64 0.91 -30.79
C VAL A 396 4.12 1.10 -30.74
N ALA A 397 3.55 1.46 -29.59
CA ALA A 397 2.12 1.70 -29.46
C ALA A 397 1.65 2.88 -30.32
N GLN A 398 2.47 3.93 -30.44
CA GLN A 398 2.20 5.07 -31.31
C GLN A 398 2.15 4.67 -32.78
N GLN A 399 3.13 3.89 -33.25
CA GLN A 399 3.16 3.40 -34.62
C GLN A 399 1.98 2.45 -34.90
N GLN A 400 1.65 1.55 -33.96
CA GLN A 400 0.53 0.63 -34.08
C GLN A 400 -0.80 1.38 -34.18
N TYR A 401 -1.04 2.38 -33.32
CA TYR A 401 -2.24 3.21 -33.35
C TYR A 401 -2.39 3.91 -34.71
N LYS A 402 -1.31 4.52 -35.23
CA LYS A 402 -1.33 5.18 -36.54
C LYS A 402 -1.71 4.23 -37.67
N ARG A 403 -1.14 3.02 -37.69
CA ARG A 403 -1.45 1.99 -38.71
C ARG A 403 -2.89 1.48 -38.58
N THR A 404 -3.37 1.26 -37.36
CA THR A 404 -4.75 0.84 -37.12
C THR A 404 -5.74 1.94 -37.49
N GLN A 405 -5.40 3.21 -37.30
CA GLN A 405 -6.22 4.36 -37.73
C GLN A 405 -6.36 4.41 -39.26
N GLU A 406 -5.27 4.18 -40.01
CA GLU A 406 -5.31 4.06 -41.47
C GLU A 406 -6.22 2.90 -41.92
N LEU A 407 -6.09 1.73 -41.28
CA LEU A 407 -6.88 0.54 -41.58
C LEU A 407 -8.38 0.73 -41.26
N ASP A 408 -8.71 1.33 -40.11
CA ASP A 408 -10.10 1.68 -39.76
C ASP A 408 -10.67 2.62 -40.80
N GLY A 409 -9.96 3.70 -41.14
CA GLY A 409 -10.41 4.66 -42.15
C GLY A 409 -10.72 4.02 -43.52
N ILE A 410 -9.94 3.01 -43.94
CA ILE A 410 -10.21 2.25 -45.18
C ILE A 410 -11.39 1.30 -44.99
N THR A 411 -11.46 0.56 -43.88
CA THR A 411 -12.51 -0.43 -43.61
C THR A 411 -13.88 0.23 -43.47
N GLN A 412 -13.96 1.39 -42.82
CA GLN A 412 -15.20 2.18 -42.74
C GLN A 412 -15.68 2.60 -44.13
N LYS A 413 -14.77 3.04 -45.02
CA LYS A 413 -15.11 3.41 -46.41
C LYS A 413 -15.64 2.21 -47.19
N ILE A 414 -14.99 1.04 -47.09
CA ILE A 414 -15.44 -0.20 -47.72
C ILE A 414 -16.84 -0.57 -47.24
N SER A 415 -17.07 -0.57 -45.92
CA SER A 415 -18.38 -0.88 -45.36
C SER A 415 -19.46 0.09 -45.83
N LYS A 416 -19.13 1.38 -45.95
CA LYS A 416 -20.06 2.38 -46.49
C LYS A 416 -20.42 2.13 -47.96
N HIS A 417 -19.45 1.81 -48.81
CA HIS A 417 -19.71 1.47 -50.21
C HIS A 417 -20.59 0.22 -50.34
N ILE A 418 -20.24 -0.86 -49.64
CA ILE A 418 -21.04 -2.09 -49.62
C ILE A 418 -22.45 -1.81 -49.06
N SER A 419 -22.60 -1.02 -48.00
CA SER A 419 -23.93 -0.72 -47.46
C SER A 419 -24.81 0.09 -48.42
N ASN A 420 -24.22 0.94 -49.25
CA ASN A 420 -24.96 1.73 -50.23
C ASN A 420 -25.34 0.92 -51.47
N ASP A 421 -24.43 0.07 -51.96
CA ASP A 421 -24.66 -0.74 -53.17
C ASP A 421 -25.73 -1.83 -52.96
N THR A 422 -26.02 -2.15 -51.70
CA THR A 422 -26.85 -3.29 -51.29
C THR A 422 -28.28 -2.92 -50.90
N GLU A 423 -28.75 -1.70 -51.23
CA GLU A 423 -30.15 -1.30 -51.02
C GLU A 423 -31.13 -1.95 -52.03
N ASN A 424 -30.65 -2.58 -53.11
CA ASN A 424 -31.48 -3.00 -54.25
C ASN A 424 -31.55 -4.52 -54.57
N ASP A 425 -30.88 -5.44 -53.84
CA ASP A 425 -30.89 -6.88 -54.19
C ASP A 425 -30.71 -7.82 -52.97
N ALA A 426 -31.37 -8.98 -52.91
CA ALA A 426 -31.46 -9.81 -51.68
C ALA A 426 -30.22 -10.71 -51.40
N LYS A 427 -29.39 -11.00 -52.41
CA LYS A 427 -28.10 -11.70 -52.24
C LYS A 427 -27.07 -10.91 -51.42
N THR A 428 -27.37 -9.65 -51.13
CA THR A 428 -26.46 -8.68 -50.52
C THR A 428 -26.50 -8.62 -48.99
N GLY A 429 -27.47 -9.28 -48.33
CA GLY A 429 -27.64 -9.20 -46.88
C GLY A 429 -26.44 -9.72 -46.09
N LEU A 430 -25.89 -10.88 -46.48
CA LEU A 430 -24.69 -11.45 -45.85
C LEU A 430 -23.47 -10.55 -46.05
N GLU A 431 -23.29 -10.02 -47.26
CA GLU A 431 -22.15 -9.16 -47.59
C GLU A 431 -22.20 -7.87 -46.79
N ARG A 432 -23.38 -7.28 -46.63
CA ARG A 432 -23.61 -6.13 -45.74
C ARG A 432 -23.28 -6.48 -44.29
N ILE A 433 -23.81 -7.58 -43.74
CA ILE A 433 -23.53 -7.99 -42.34
C ILE A 433 -22.03 -8.25 -42.14
N ARG A 434 -21.35 -8.90 -43.09
CA ARG A 434 -19.90 -9.10 -43.04
C ARG A 434 -19.13 -7.79 -43.08
N ALA A 435 -19.49 -6.89 -43.99
CA ALA A 435 -18.82 -5.60 -44.15
C ALA A 435 -18.98 -4.72 -42.89
N THR A 436 -20.19 -4.63 -42.35
CA THR A 436 -20.46 -3.89 -41.11
C THR A 436 -19.79 -4.52 -39.90
N THR A 437 -19.77 -5.85 -39.81
CA THR A 437 -19.03 -6.57 -38.75
C THR A 437 -17.53 -6.30 -38.84
N ASN A 438 -16.93 -6.35 -40.04
CA ASN A 438 -15.51 -6.06 -40.23
C ASN A 438 -15.17 -4.60 -39.88
N ALA A 439 -16.03 -3.65 -40.26
CA ALA A 439 -15.87 -2.24 -39.88
C ALA A 439 -15.98 -2.05 -38.37
N LEU A 440 -16.94 -2.70 -37.71
CA LEU A 440 -17.07 -2.67 -36.25
C LEU A 440 -15.81 -3.23 -35.57
N MET A 441 -15.29 -4.36 -36.03
CA MET A 441 -14.06 -4.96 -35.50
C MET A 441 -12.84 -4.05 -35.72
N SER A 442 -12.71 -3.44 -36.89
CA SER A 442 -11.62 -2.48 -37.17
C SER A 442 -11.73 -1.24 -36.27
N ARG A 443 -12.95 -0.77 -36.00
CA ARG A 443 -13.21 0.35 -35.10
C ARG A 443 -12.87 0.02 -33.66
N LEU A 444 -13.24 -1.17 -33.20
CA LEU A 444 -12.84 -1.68 -31.89
C LEU A 444 -11.32 -1.71 -31.77
N GLN A 445 -10.63 -2.28 -32.76
CA GLN A 445 -9.17 -2.37 -32.74
C GLN A 445 -8.51 -0.98 -32.66
N LEU A 446 -9.10 0.03 -33.31
CA LEU A 446 -8.66 1.43 -33.17
C LEU A 446 -8.81 1.93 -31.72
N LEU A 447 -9.93 1.64 -31.07
CA LEU A 447 -10.19 2.04 -29.68
C LEU A 447 -9.26 1.29 -28.70
N GLU A 448 -9.00 0.01 -28.94
CA GLU A 448 -8.06 -0.79 -28.15
C GLU A 448 -6.62 -0.30 -28.30
N THR A 449 -6.19 0.00 -29.53
CA THR A 449 -4.85 0.56 -29.77
C THR A 449 -4.73 1.97 -29.20
N TYR A 450 -5.82 2.75 -29.14
CA TYR A 450 -5.85 4.01 -28.41
C TYR A 450 -5.71 3.83 -26.89
N ALA A 451 -6.42 2.86 -26.31
CA ALA A 451 -6.24 2.52 -24.91
C ALA A 451 -4.80 2.03 -24.63
N SER A 452 -4.20 1.31 -25.58
CA SER A 452 -2.82 0.83 -25.50
C SER A 452 -1.80 1.98 -25.52
N ILE A 453 -1.95 2.97 -26.40
CA ILE A 453 -1.04 4.13 -26.42
C ILE A 453 -1.17 4.95 -25.13
N GLN A 454 -2.39 5.15 -24.63
CA GLN A 454 -2.64 5.81 -23.34
C GLN A 454 -2.03 5.03 -22.16
N SER A 455 -2.13 3.70 -22.19
CA SER A 455 -1.51 2.81 -21.21
C SER A 455 0.02 2.89 -21.24
N SER A 456 0.62 2.92 -22.43
CA SER A 456 2.07 3.05 -22.61
C SER A 456 2.60 4.42 -22.15
N LEU A 457 1.84 5.49 -22.37
CA LEU A 457 2.16 6.82 -21.83
C LEU A 457 2.14 6.79 -20.30
N GLY A 458 1.11 6.19 -19.70
CA GLY A 458 1.04 5.98 -18.25
C GLY A 458 2.25 5.21 -17.73
N ARG A 459 2.69 4.15 -18.43
CA ARG A 459 3.91 3.40 -18.09
C ARG A 459 5.17 4.27 -18.16
N VAL A 460 5.28 5.19 -19.11
CA VAL A 460 6.38 6.16 -19.18
C VAL A 460 6.33 7.15 -18.02
N TYR A 461 5.16 7.55 -17.52
CA TYR A 461 5.09 8.40 -16.33
C TYR A 461 5.50 7.65 -15.06
N VAL A 462 5.02 6.42 -14.87
CA VAL A 462 5.39 5.57 -13.72
C VAL A 462 6.88 5.22 -13.76
N SER A 463 7.35 4.64 -14.87
CA SER A 463 8.54 5.10 -15.60
C SER A 463 9.60 5.95 -14.89
N LEU A 464 9.23 7.21 -14.81
CA LEU A 464 10.04 8.34 -14.40
C LEU A 464 9.86 8.67 -12.92
N GLY A 465 9.00 7.94 -12.20
CA GLY A 465 8.64 8.23 -10.81
C GLY A 465 7.74 9.46 -10.65
N LEU A 466 7.01 9.87 -11.70
CA LEU A 466 6.18 11.06 -11.67
C LEU A 466 4.96 10.87 -10.77
N ASP A 467 4.73 11.82 -9.86
CA ASP A 467 3.62 11.76 -8.91
C ASP A 467 2.35 12.43 -9.48
N PRO A 468 1.23 11.70 -9.60
CA PRO A 468 -0.01 12.25 -10.15
C PRO A 468 -0.67 13.30 -9.25
N LEU A 469 -0.22 13.44 -8.00
CA LEU A 469 -0.74 14.42 -7.05
C LEU A 469 0.30 15.52 -6.77
N PRO A 470 -0.14 16.78 -6.61
CA PRO A 470 0.75 17.85 -6.14
C PRO A 470 1.12 17.64 -4.67
N ALA A 471 2.21 18.27 -4.23
CA ALA A 471 2.69 18.20 -2.84
C ALA A 471 1.67 18.73 -1.81
N PHE A 472 0.80 19.66 -2.22
CA PHE A 472 -0.27 20.18 -1.39
C PHE A 472 -1.61 20.06 -2.10
N ILE A 473 -2.61 19.53 -1.39
CA ILE A 473 -3.99 19.44 -1.83
C ILE A 473 -4.86 20.11 -0.77
N GLU A 474 -5.60 21.14 -1.16
CA GLU A 474 -6.42 21.94 -0.24
C GLU A 474 -7.54 21.11 0.41
N ASN A 475 -8.17 20.22 -0.37
CA ASN A 475 -9.17 19.27 0.12
C ASN A 475 -9.13 17.94 -0.67
N TYR A 476 -9.61 16.86 -0.06
CA TYR A 476 -9.68 15.54 -0.71
C TYR A 476 -11.09 15.24 -1.27
N ASP A 477 -11.80 16.25 -1.75
CA ASP A 477 -13.03 16.04 -2.53
C ASP A 477 -12.69 15.58 -3.97
N ILE A 478 -13.63 14.88 -4.62
CA ILE A 478 -13.35 14.26 -5.93
C ILE A 478 -13.04 15.32 -6.98
N LYS A 479 -13.70 16.48 -6.91
CA LYS A 479 -13.59 17.54 -7.92
C LYS A 479 -12.23 18.22 -7.86
N THR A 480 -11.76 18.58 -6.66
CA THR A 480 -10.46 19.21 -6.42
C THR A 480 -9.33 18.25 -6.77
N LEU A 481 -9.46 16.98 -6.39
CA LEU A 481 -8.51 15.94 -6.80
C LEU A 481 -8.47 15.80 -8.33
N ALA A 482 -9.62 15.73 -9.00
CA ALA A 482 -9.68 15.61 -10.46
C ALA A 482 -9.01 16.79 -11.16
N SER A 483 -9.32 18.03 -10.74
CA SER A 483 -8.70 19.24 -11.30
C SER A 483 -7.19 19.30 -11.02
N SER A 484 -6.74 18.82 -9.86
CA SER A 484 -5.30 18.78 -9.52
C SER A 484 -4.55 17.78 -10.41
N ILE A 485 -5.10 16.58 -10.60
CA ILE A 485 -4.53 15.55 -11.47
C ILE A 485 -4.51 16.03 -12.93
N GLU A 486 -5.59 16.66 -13.40
CA GLU A 486 -5.66 17.24 -14.74
C GLU A 486 -4.58 18.31 -14.95
N ALA A 487 -4.36 19.18 -13.97
CA ALA A 487 -3.31 20.21 -14.04
C ALA A 487 -1.90 19.60 -14.12
N VAL A 488 -1.64 18.56 -13.32
CA VAL A 488 -0.36 17.82 -13.34
C VAL A 488 -0.15 17.14 -14.69
N ASP A 489 -1.15 16.41 -15.20
CA ASP A 489 -1.07 15.72 -16.50
C ASP A 489 -0.87 16.71 -17.66
N LYS A 490 -1.53 17.87 -17.64
CA LYS A 490 -1.31 18.95 -18.62
C LYS A 490 0.12 19.49 -18.59
N ASN A 491 0.72 19.62 -17.41
CA ASN A 491 2.11 20.04 -17.30
C ASN A 491 3.06 19.00 -17.92
N TRP A 492 2.85 17.71 -17.65
CA TRP A 492 3.64 16.64 -18.26
C TRP A 492 3.49 16.58 -19.77
N GLN A 493 2.27 16.72 -20.29
CA GLN A 493 2.02 16.81 -21.73
C GLN A 493 2.70 18.04 -22.36
N ALA A 494 2.82 19.15 -21.62
CA ALA A 494 3.54 20.34 -22.05
C ALA A 494 5.07 20.23 -21.89
N GLY A 495 5.60 19.06 -21.53
CA GLY A 495 7.03 18.84 -21.30
C GLY A 495 7.57 19.49 -20.02
N ARG A 496 6.68 19.92 -19.11
CA ARG A 496 7.05 20.53 -17.82
C ARG A 496 7.07 19.45 -16.75
N PHE A 497 8.25 18.92 -16.50
CA PHE A 497 8.48 17.89 -15.48
C PHE A 497 9.07 18.50 -14.20
N PRO A 498 8.93 17.82 -13.04
CA PRO A 498 9.58 18.24 -11.81
C PRO A 498 11.09 18.41 -12.00
N SER A 499 11.67 19.49 -11.50
CA SER A 499 13.12 19.73 -11.59
C SER A 499 13.89 18.76 -10.70
N SER A 500 14.98 18.18 -11.21
CA SER A 500 15.92 17.33 -10.46
C SER A 500 16.71 18.06 -9.35
N THR A 501 16.47 19.36 -9.18
CA THR A 501 17.26 20.25 -8.30
C THR A 501 16.36 21.14 -7.43
N LYS A 502 15.90 20.60 -6.29
CA LYS A 502 15.95 21.31 -4.99
C LYS A 502 15.63 20.36 -3.82
N PRO A 503 16.41 20.38 -2.72
CA PRO A 503 15.98 19.83 -1.45
C PRO A 503 14.88 20.72 -0.85
N GLU A 504 13.84 20.08 -0.36
CA GLU A 504 12.68 20.69 0.31
C GLU A 504 13.02 21.07 1.77
N GLU A 505 14.14 21.77 1.99
CA GLU A 505 14.55 22.25 3.32
C GLU A 505 14.00 23.65 3.68
N GLU A 506 13.19 24.28 2.82
CA GLU A 506 12.77 25.68 3.04
C GLU A 506 11.27 25.87 3.33
N LYS A 507 10.57 24.83 3.83
CA LYS A 507 9.17 24.98 4.30
C LYS A 507 8.79 24.32 5.63
N LEU A 508 9.69 23.57 6.28
CA LEU A 508 9.45 23.02 7.63
C LEU A 508 9.89 23.95 8.79
N SER A 509 10.46 25.12 8.51
CA SER A 509 10.87 26.09 9.55
C SER A 509 9.87 27.23 9.79
N ALA A 510 8.76 27.29 9.06
CA ALA A 510 7.81 28.41 9.14
C ALA A 510 6.39 28.05 9.65
N VAL A 511 6.13 26.79 9.99
CA VAL A 511 4.84 26.35 10.55
C VAL A 511 5.09 25.48 11.79
N ASP A 512 5.49 26.11 12.90
CA ASP A 512 5.03 25.75 14.26
C ASP A 512 5.73 26.58 15.35
N SER A 513 5.39 27.86 15.41
CA SER A 513 5.55 28.66 16.64
C SER A 513 4.33 29.49 17.00
N SER A 514 3.19 29.29 16.32
CA SER A 514 1.97 30.09 16.55
C SER A 514 0.69 29.31 16.85
N VAL A 515 0.72 27.98 17.03
CA VAL A 515 -0.51 27.20 17.32
C VAL A 515 -0.63 26.74 18.79
N ILE A 516 0.39 26.92 19.63
CA ILE A 516 0.26 26.74 21.09
C ILE A 516 -0.24 28.03 21.75
N LYS A 517 -1.45 28.49 21.37
CA LYS A 517 -2.31 29.38 22.15
C LYS A 517 -3.76 29.26 21.66
N LYS A 518 -4.43 28.16 22.03
CA LYS A 518 -5.87 28.07 22.35
C LYS A 518 -6.28 26.60 22.50
N ASN A 519 -6.09 26.08 23.70
CA ASN A 519 -7.12 25.45 24.54
C ASN A 519 -6.49 25.08 25.88
#